data_AF-A0A452ZXD5-F1
#
_entry.id   AF-A0A452ZXD5-F1
#
_cell.length_a   1.000
_cell.length_b   1.000
_cell.length_c   1.000
_cell.angle_alpha   90.00
_cell.angle_beta   90.00
_cell.angle_gamma   90.00
#
_symmetry.space_group_name_H-M   'P 1'
#
loop_
_entity.id
_entity.type
_entity.pdbx_description
1 polymer ?
#
loop_
_entity_poly.entity_id
_entity_poly.type
_entity_poly.pdbx_seq_one_letter_code
_entity_poly.pdbx_strand_id
1 'polypeptide(L)'
;YVSGAHGVRGDVLVSPRTDFPELRFATPGKRWLRARAAGKMQVRELELLRGKAHTGKKGWIVRFDGVDSLDEARQIVGSAVLVKTEDRPELEEDEIYSLDLVGMSVIVKDTGKLVGTVAQVFNFGGGDLLQVMVGSAENAVQTDSENQDSTPSRQHVWIPFAEDIVPDIDMESREMWITPPKGLLEVNTRPEKSKKERRAMVRIGRKRRNYSVA
;
A
#
# COMPACT_ATOMS: atom_id res chain seq x y z
N TYR A 1 -2.63 2.76 -14.15
CA TYR A 1 -1.38 2.94 -14.93
C TYR A 1 -1.66 2.55 -16.37
N VAL A 2 -0.92 3.11 -17.34
CA VAL A 2 -1.02 2.74 -18.74
C VAL A 2 -0.40 1.36 -18.93
N SER A 3 -1.20 0.36 -19.26
CA SER A 3 -0.78 -1.05 -19.36
C SER A 3 -0.43 -1.47 -20.78
N GLY A 4 -0.84 -0.71 -21.80
CA GLY A 4 -0.52 -1.00 -23.19
C GLY A 4 -1.06 0.05 -24.15
N ALA A 5 -0.65 -0.03 -25.41
CA ALA A 5 -1.25 0.74 -26.50
C ALA A 5 -2.48 0.01 -27.06
N HIS A 6 -3.41 0.76 -27.66
CA HIS A 6 -4.64 0.24 -28.25
C HIS A 6 -4.92 0.87 -29.61
N GLY A 7 -5.07 0.06 -30.65
CA GLY A 7 -5.32 0.54 -32.01
C GLY A 7 -4.15 1.38 -32.56
N VAL A 8 -4.42 2.19 -33.58
CA VAL A 8 -3.39 2.98 -34.29
C VAL A 8 -3.50 4.50 -34.09
N ARG A 9 -4.59 4.96 -33.46
CA ARG A 9 -4.92 6.39 -33.27
C ARG A 9 -4.58 6.89 -31.87
N GLY A 10 -3.54 6.33 -31.25
CA GLY A 10 -3.06 6.77 -29.94
C GLY A 10 -3.95 6.44 -28.74
N ASP A 11 -4.97 5.58 -28.89
CA ASP A 11 -5.72 5.07 -27.74
C ASP A 11 -4.79 4.19 -26.88
N VAL A 12 -4.99 4.19 -25.56
CA VAL A 12 -4.20 3.37 -24.62
C VAL A 12 -5.08 2.55 -23.68
N LEU A 13 -4.54 1.42 -23.25
CA LEU A 13 -5.09 0.59 -22.19
C LEU A 13 -4.64 1.12 -20.83
N VAL A 14 -5.57 1.28 -19.91
CA VAL A 14 -5.32 1.69 -18.53
C VAL A 14 -5.85 0.62 -17.58
N SER A 15 -4.96 0.14 -16.72
CA SER A 15 -5.32 -0.70 -15.58
C SER A 15 -5.57 0.20 -14.37
N PRO A 16 -6.81 0.28 -13.86
CA PRO A 16 -7.15 1.13 -12.73
C PRO A 16 -6.49 0.64 -11.44
N ARG A 17 -6.19 1.59 -10.55
CA ARG A 17 -5.76 1.34 -9.15
C ARG A 17 -6.59 2.23 -8.21
N THR A 18 -7.87 2.33 -8.51
CA THR A 18 -8.85 3.19 -7.85
C THR A 18 -10.18 2.47 -7.88
N ASP A 19 -10.98 2.68 -6.84
CA ASP A 19 -12.31 2.12 -6.70
C ASP A 19 -13.37 2.89 -7.50
N PHE A 20 -12.99 4.05 -8.06
CA PHE A 20 -13.87 4.90 -8.86
C PHE A 20 -13.43 5.00 -10.34
N PRO A 21 -13.17 3.89 -11.05
CA PRO A 21 -12.56 3.98 -12.38
C PRO A 21 -13.50 4.65 -13.40
N GLU A 22 -14.82 4.49 -13.27
CA GLU A 22 -15.82 5.20 -14.07
C GLU A 22 -15.66 6.72 -13.94
N LEU A 23 -15.64 7.23 -12.71
CA LEU A 23 -15.43 8.66 -12.43
C LEU A 23 -14.11 9.16 -13.01
N ARG A 24 -13.05 8.34 -12.95
CA ARG A 24 -11.69 8.73 -13.40
C ARG A 24 -11.49 8.70 -14.90
N PHE A 25 -12.19 7.83 -15.62
CA PHE A 25 -11.86 7.54 -17.03
C PHE A 25 -13.03 7.71 -18.01
N ALA A 26 -14.29 7.77 -17.57
CA ALA A 26 -15.42 8.01 -18.46
C ALA A 26 -15.54 9.47 -18.88
N THR A 27 -15.26 10.39 -17.96
CA THR A 27 -15.43 11.83 -18.18
C THR A 27 -14.12 12.49 -18.64
N PRO A 28 -14.16 13.32 -19.69
CA PRO A 28 -13.02 14.14 -20.10
C PRO A 28 -12.49 15.04 -18.97
N GLY A 29 -11.24 15.47 -19.08
CA GLY A 29 -10.65 16.41 -18.12
C GLY A 29 -9.17 16.19 -17.87
N LYS A 30 -8.59 17.11 -17.09
CA LYS A 30 -7.17 17.11 -16.75
C LYS A 30 -6.73 15.85 -16.01
N ARG A 31 -5.62 15.26 -16.44
CA ARG A 31 -4.93 14.15 -15.78
C ARG A 31 -3.44 14.43 -15.77
N TRP A 32 -2.71 13.73 -14.92
CA TRP A 32 -1.25 13.80 -14.88
C TRP A 32 -0.65 12.44 -15.20
N LEU A 33 0.31 12.42 -16.11
CA LEU A 33 1.13 11.24 -16.36
C LEU A 33 2.45 11.36 -15.61
N ARG A 34 2.70 10.39 -14.73
CA ARG A 34 3.98 10.23 -14.06
C ARG A 34 4.77 9.09 -14.72
N ALA A 35 5.95 9.41 -15.22
CA ALA A 35 6.84 8.48 -15.89
C ALA A 35 8.30 8.75 -15.49
N ARG A 36 9.17 7.75 -15.68
CA ARG A 36 10.61 7.94 -15.56
C ARG A 36 11.19 8.31 -16.92
N ALA A 37 11.75 9.50 -17.04
CA ALA A 37 12.40 10.00 -18.25
C ALA A 37 13.83 10.44 -17.90
N ALA A 38 14.82 9.98 -18.67
CA ALA A 38 16.24 10.26 -18.44
C ALA A 38 16.68 10.02 -16.98
N GLY A 39 16.20 8.92 -16.37
CA GLY A 39 16.54 8.56 -14.99
C GLY A 39 15.88 9.40 -13.90
N LYS A 40 15.04 10.39 -14.26
CA LYS A 40 14.31 11.22 -13.29
C LYS A 40 12.82 10.95 -13.35
N MET A 41 12.15 11.06 -12.21
CA MET A 41 10.69 11.04 -12.18
C MET A 41 10.17 12.37 -12.71
N GLN A 42 9.30 12.32 -13.71
CA GLN A 42 8.65 13.49 -14.27
C GLN A 42 7.15 13.32 -14.22
N VAL A 43 6.45 14.42 -13.95
CA VAL A 43 4.99 14.51 -13.99
C VAL A 43 4.65 15.56 -15.04
N ARG A 44 3.79 15.20 -15.99
CA ARG A 44 3.27 16.13 -17.00
C ARG A 44 1.75 16.08 -17.02
N GLU A 45 1.13 17.22 -17.29
CA GLU A 45 -0.31 17.35 -17.47
C GLU A 45 -0.71 16.89 -18.89
N LEU A 46 -1.86 16.23 -18.99
CA LEU A 46 -2.53 15.91 -20.25
C LEU A 46 -4.04 16.04 -20.08
N GLU A 47 -4.73 16.31 -21.17
CA GLU A 47 -6.19 16.28 -21.20
C GLU A 47 -6.68 14.88 -21.58
N LEU A 48 -7.54 14.28 -20.76
CA LEU A 48 -8.29 13.09 -21.15
C LEU A 48 -9.44 13.52 -22.06
N LEU A 49 -9.46 13.04 -23.30
CA LEU A 49 -10.48 13.40 -24.29
C LEU A 49 -11.72 12.51 -24.23
N ARG A 50 -11.52 11.21 -23.99
CA ARG A 50 -12.58 10.20 -23.86
C ARG A 50 -12.04 8.93 -23.22
N GLY A 51 -12.91 8.16 -22.59
CA GLY A 51 -12.60 6.80 -22.19
C GLY A 51 -13.83 5.92 -22.10
N LYS A 52 -13.59 4.61 -22.16
CA LYS A 52 -14.62 3.58 -22.03
C LYS A 52 -14.05 2.34 -21.36
N ALA A 53 -14.89 1.61 -20.63
CA ALA A 53 -14.53 0.31 -20.11
C ALA A 53 -14.13 -0.64 -21.26
N HIS A 54 -13.08 -1.43 -21.05
CA HIS A 54 -12.71 -2.49 -21.98
C HIS A 54 -13.65 -3.66 -21.79
N THR A 55 -14.62 -3.84 -22.69
CA THR A 55 -15.58 -4.95 -22.64
C THR A 55 -14.86 -6.29 -22.44
N GLY A 56 -15.29 -7.05 -21.43
CA GLY A 56 -14.74 -8.38 -21.10
C GLY A 56 -13.36 -8.41 -20.44
N LYS A 57 -12.75 -7.26 -20.12
CA LYS A 57 -11.46 -7.20 -19.40
C LYS A 57 -11.51 -6.15 -18.28
N LYS A 58 -10.83 -6.42 -17.16
CA LYS A 58 -10.63 -5.40 -16.12
C LYS A 58 -9.65 -4.33 -16.64
N GLY A 59 -10.17 -3.23 -17.18
CA GLY A 59 -9.37 -2.13 -17.71
C GLY A 59 -10.19 -1.11 -18.52
N TRP A 60 -9.53 -0.04 -18.92
CA TRP A 60 -10.11 1.08 -19.65
C TRP A 60 -9.36 1.33 -20.95
N ILE A 61 -10.07 1.74 -22.00
CA ILE A 61 -9.50 2.27 -23.23
C ILE A 61 -9.71 3.78 -23.18
N VAL A 62 -8.63 4.56 -23.19
CA VAL A 62 -8.68 6.01 -23.06
C VAL A 62 -7.89 6.70 -24.16
N ARG A 63 -8.23 7.96 -24.45
CA ARG A 63 -7.55 8.83 -25.40
C ARG A 63 -7.12 10.10 -24.68
N PHE A 64 -5.83 10.42 -24.75
CA PHE A 64 -5.30 11.69 -24.26
C PHE A 64 -5.05 12.65 -25.44
N ASP A 65 -5.16 13.95 -25.17
CA ASP A 65 -4.68 14.97 -26.08
C ASP A 65 -3.16 14.89 -26.24
N GLY A 66 -2.67 15.07 -27.47
CA GLY A 66 -1.24 14.97 -27.81
C GLY A 66 -0.67 13.55 -27.84
N VAL A 67 -1.50 12.51 -27.85
CA VAL A 67 -1.09 11.10 -28.06
C VAL A 67 -1.90 10.56 -29.23
N ASP A 68 -1.42 10.76 -30.45
CA ASP A 68 -2.18 10.61 -31.70
C ASP A 68 -1.80 9.40 -32.55
N SER A 69 -0.68 8.76 -32.21
CA SER A 69 -0.17 7.58 -32.91
C SER A 69 0.06 6.39 -32.00
N LEU A 70 0.15 5.20 -32.60
CA LEU A 70 0.55 3.98 -31.89
C LEU A 70 1.91 4.13 -31.20
N ASP A 71 2.87 4.83 -31.82
CA ASP A 71 4.21 4.97 -31.26
C ASP A 71 4.23 5.92 -30.06
N GLU A 72 3.46 7.02 -30.10
CA GLU A 72 3.27 7.89 -28.92
C GLU A 72 2.53 7.16 -27.80
N ALA A 73 1.51 6.36 -28.13
CA ALA A 73 0.81 5.52 -27.16
C ALA A 73 1.77 4.53 -26.48
N ARG A 74 2.67 3.90 -27.25
CA ARG A 74 3.70 2.99 -26.73
C ARG A 74 4.69 3.70 -25.80
N GLN A 75 5.06 4.94 -26.11
CA GLN A 75 6.00 5.72 -25.27
C GLN A 75 5.47 5.98 -23.86
N ILE A 76 4.14 6.05 -23.68
CA ILE A 76 3.54 6.30 -22.37
C ILE A 76 3.16 5.03 -21.61
N VAL A 77 3.36 3.83 -22.18
CA VAL A 77 3.14 2.56 -21.49
C VAL A 77 4.04 2.46 -20.25
N GLY A 78 3.48 1.98 -19.15
CA GLY A 78 4.12 1.92 -17.84
C GLY A 78 3.95 3.20 -17.01
N SER A 79 3.49 4.30 -17.60
CA SER A 79 3.24 5.55 -16.87
C SER A 79 2.06 5.42 -15.91
N ALA A 80 2.15 6.07 -14.74
CA ALA A 80 1.02 6.19 -13.83
C ALA A 80 0.12 7.35 -14.27
N VAL A 81 -1.18 7.10 -14.36
CA VAL A 81 -2.19 8.14 -14.56
C VAL A 81 -2.65 8.59 -13.18
N LEU A 82 -2.60 9.89 -12.92
CA LEU A 82 -2.86 10.50 -11.64
C LEU A 82 -3.97 11.55 -11.76
N VAL A 83 -4.62 11.81 -10.64
CA VAL A 83 -5.49 12.96 -10.36
C VAL A 83 -4.93 13.69 -9.16
N LYS A 84 -5.39 14.92 -8.89
CA LYS A 84 -4.97 15.60 -7.67
C LYS A 84 -5.64 15.00 -6.45
N THR A 85 -5.03 15.21 -5.30
CA THR A 85 -5.57 14.78 -4.01
C THR A 85 -6.86 15.51 -3.67
N GLU A 86 -7.02 16.77 -4.10
CA GLU A 86 -8.25 17.56 -3.93
C GLU A 86 -9.44 17.03 -4.76
N ASP A 87 -9.20 16.19 -5.78
CA ASP A 87 -10.26 15.61 -6.62
C ASP A 87 -10.79 14.27 -6.07
N ARG A 88 -10.51 13.93 -4.80
CA ARG A 88 -11.08 12.74 -4.15
C ARG A 88 -12.59 12.94 -4.00
N PRO A 89 -13.43 11.97 -4.43
CA PRO A 89 -14.86 12.07 -4.17
C PRO A 89 -15.13 12.10 -2.66
N GLU A 90 -16.22 12.75 -2.28
CA GLU A 90 -16.76 12.57 -0.93
C GLU A 90 -17.20 11.12 -0.77
N LEU A 91 -16.94 10.57 0.40
CA LEU A 91 -17.34 9.22 0.80
C LEU A 91 -18.62 9.32 1.64
N GLU A 92 -19.35 8.21 1.75
CA GLU A 92 -20.47 8.11 2.69
C GLU A 92 -19.97 8.20 4.14
N GLU A 93 -20.86 8.45 5.11
CA GLU A 93 -20.50 8.70 6.52
C GLU A 93 -19.72 7.54 7.18
N ASP A 94 -19.89 6.31 6.68
CA ASP A 94 -19.26 5.08 7.16
C ASP A 94 -18.02 4.65 6.34
N GLU A 95 -17.65 5.43 5.33
CA GLU A 95 -16.55 5.13 4.43
C GLU A 95 -15.32 6.00 4.71
N ILE A 96 -14.14 5.36 4.78
CA ILE A 96 -12.87 6.04 5.04
C ILE A 96 -11.84 5.64 4.00
N TYR A 97 -11.12 6.61 3.46
CA TYR A 97 -9.96 6.34 2.62
C TYR A 97 -8.86 5.66 3.44
N SER A 98 -8.40 4.50 2.97
CA SER A 98 -7.32 3.75 3.62
C SER A 98 -6.02 4.57 3.77
N LEU A 99 -5.79 5.54 2.87
CA LEU A 99 -4.63 6.45 2.96
C LEU A 99 -4.73 7.40 4.15
N ASP A 100 -5.93 7.77 4.58
CA ASP A 100 -6.13 8.73 5.66
C ASP A 100 -5.91 8.06 7.02
N LEU A 101 -6.09 6.73 7.09
CA LEU A 101 -5.74 5.89 8.23
C LEU A 101 -4.23 5.80 8.49
N VAL A 102 -3.39 5.98 7.46
CA VAL A 102 -1.93 5.89 7.61
C VAL A 102 -1.44 7.02 8.49
N GLY A 103 -0.70 6.68 9.55
CA GLY A 103 -0.18 7.62 10.54
C GLY A 103 -1.09 7.81 11.76
N MET A 104 -2.25 7.14 11.83
CA MET A 104 -3.10 7.19 13.03
C MET A 104 -2.49 6.39 14.19
N SER A 105 -2.66 6.90 15.41
CA SER A 105 -2.28 6.23 16.66
C SER A 105 -3.29 5.15 17.01
N VAL A 106 -2.84 3.93 17.27
CA VAL A 106 -3.71 2.79 17.59
C VAL A 106 -3.69 2.55 19.10
N ILE A 107 -4.84 2.64 19.76
CA ILE A 107 -4.98 2.64 21.21
C ILE A 107 -6.01 1.58 21.64
N VAL A 108 -5.69 0.79 22.66
CA VAL A 108 -6.63 -0.20 23.22
C VAL A 108 -7.67 0.50 24.10
N LYS A 109 -8.96 0.39 23.75
CA LYS A 109 -10.09 1.08 24.40
C LYS A 109 -10.16 0.83 25.92
N ASP A 110 -10.04 -0.43 26.34
CA ASP A 110 -10.20 -0.79 27.76
C ASP A 110 -9.04 -0.32 28.65
N THR A 111 -7.85 -0.12 28.09
CA THR A 111 -6.63 0.14 28.88
C THR A 111 -6.00 1.50 28.60
N GLY A 112 -6.42 2.20 27.54
CA GLY A 112 -5.74 3.39 27.02
C GLY A 112 -4.32 3.13 26.51
N LYS A 113 -3.91 1.86 26.36
CA LYS A 113 -2.55 1.51 25.98
C LYS A 113 -2.32 1.82 24.49
N LEU A 114 -1.33 2.66 24.20
CA LEU A 114 -0.82 2.84 22.85
C LEU A 114 -0.18 1.54 22.34
N VAL A 115 -0.67 1.05 21.21
CA VAL A 115 -0.12 -0.09 20.47
C VAL A 115 0.98 0.37 19.52
N GLY A 116 0.74 1.48 18.81
CA GLY A 116 1.65 1.98 17.80
C GLY A 116 0.99 2.90 16.79
N THR A 117 1.56 2.98 15.59
CA THR A 117 1.05 3.83 14.51
C THR A 117 0.79 3.01 13.24
N VAL A 118 -0.33 3.28 12.56
CA VAL A 118 -0.65 2.63 11.28
C VAL A 118 0.41 3.04 10.24
N ALA A 119 1.15 2.08 9.71
CA ALA A 119 2.10 2.32 8.62
C ALA A 119 1.48 2.12 7.24
N GLN A 120 0.66 1.07 7.08
CA GLN A 120 0.06 0.70 5.80
C GLN A 120 -1.27 0.00 6.01
N VAL A 121 -2.13 0.09 5.00
CA VAL A 121 -3.38 -0.67 4.90
C VAL A 121 -3.31 -1.55 3.67
N PHE A 122 -3.65 -2.83 3.83
CA PHE A 122 -3.64 -3.82 2.77
C PHE A 122 -5.04 -4.38 2.56
N ASN A 123 -5.44 -4.52 1.30
CA ASN A 123 -6.63 -5.25 0.92
C ASN A 123 -6.24 -6.45 0.04
N PHE A 124 -6.47 -7.66 0.54
CA PHE A 124 -6.19 -8.91 -0.20
C PHE A 124 -7.47 -9.61 -0.69
N GLY A 125 -8.61 -8.90 -0.72
CA GLY A 125 -9.91 -9.42 -1.13
C GLY A 125 -10.72 -10.11 -0.03
N GLY A 126 -10.19 -10.18 1.20
CA GLY A 126 -10.86 -10.76 2.38
C GLY A 126 -11.17 -9.74 3.49
N GLY A 127 -11.07 -8.45 3.18
CA GLY A 127 -11.12 -7.35 4.14
C GLY A 127 -9.79 -6.59 4.23
N ASP A 128 -9.82 -5.46 4.91
CA ASP A 128 -8.67 -4.59 5.11
C ASP A 128 -7.84 -5.03 6.32
N LEU A 129 -6.52 -4.95 6.18
CA LEU A 129 -5.55 -5.35 7.19
C LEU A 129 -4.57 -4.20 7.44
N LEU A 130 -4.54 -3.73 8.70
CA LEU A 130 -3.64 -2.68 9.15
C LEU A 130 -2.29 -3.26 9.53
N GLN A 131 -1.21 -2.66 9.02
CA GLN A 131 0.12 -2.84 9.56
C GLN A 131 0.39 -1.75 10.60
N VAL A 132 0.51 -2.12 11.86
CA VAL A 132 0.78 -1.19 12.96
C VAL A 132 2.21 -1.35 13.43
N MET A 133 2.99 -0.28 13.37
CA MET A 133 4.37 -0.26 13.84
C MET A 133 4.38 -0.07 15.35
N VAL A 134 4.93 -1.04 16.07
CA VAL A 134 5.01 -1.05 17.53
C VAL A 134 6.28 -0.31 17.96
N GLY A 135 6.13 0.73 18.76
CA GLY A 135 7.20 1.62 19.20
C GLY A 135 6.85 3.10 18.95
N SER A 136 7.46 3.99 19.72
CA SER A 136 7.17 5.43 19.72
C SER A 136 7.24 6.07 18.32
N ALA A 137 6.32 7.02 18.07
CA ALA A 137 6.11 7.76 16.82
C ALA A 137 7.36 8.49 16.28
N GLU A 138 8.41 8.63 17.09
CA GLU A 138 9.66 9.30 16.74
C GLU A 138 10.56 8.54 15.75
N ASN A 139 10.29 7.25 15.48
CA ASN A 139 11.12 6.43 14.59
C ASN A 139 10.51 6.10 13.23
N ALA A 140 9.42 6.73 12.78
CA ALA A 140 8.79 6.38 11.50
C ALA A 140 9.31 7.18 10.29
N VAL A 141 10.06 8.27 10.52
CA VAL A 141 10.54 9.14 9.44
C VAL A 141 12.05 8.96 9.24
N GLN A 142 12.43 8.69 7.98
CA GLN A 142 13.76 8.44 7.43
C GLN A 142 14.24 6.99 7.47
N THR A 143 14.19 6.33 6.31
CA THR A 143 15.30 5.49 5.86
C THR A 143 15.35 5.47 4.31
N ASP A 144 15.79 6.58 3.71
CA ASP A 144 16.56 6.52 2.47
C ASP A 144 17.96 6.06 2.86
N SER A 145 18.23 4.75 2.88
CA SER A 145 19.60 4.25 2.97
C SER A 145 19.69 2.83 2.42
N GLU A 146 20.39 2.74 1.30
CA GLU A 146 20.90 1.53 0.65
C GLU A 146 21.91 0.81 1.56
N ASN A 147 21.44 0.12 2.61
CA ASN A 147 22.27 -0.83 3.36
C ASN A 147 21.41 -1.96 3.95
N GLN A 148 21.35 -3.07 3.22
CA GLN A 148 20.82 -4.36 3.68
C GLN A 148 21.88 -5.04 4.57
N ASP A 149 22.04 -4.65 5.83
CA ASP A 149 22.55 -5.56 6.89
C ASP A 149 22.60 -4.87 8.26
N SER A 150 21.45 -4.43 8.77
CA SER A 150 21.14 -4.28 10.22
C SER A 150 19.89 -3.43 10.43
N THR A 151 18.72 -3.93 10.01
CA THR A 151 17.46 -3.29 10.38
C THR A 151 17.20 -3.55 11.87
N PRO A 152 17.11 -2.53 12.75
CA PRO A 152 16.51 -2.76 14.06
C PRO A 152 15.14 -3.36 13.81
N SER A 153 14.83 -4.48 14.46
CA SER A 153 13.57 -5.21 14.25
C SER A 153 12.41 -4.30 14.61
N ARG A 154 11.92 -3.55 13.62
CA ARG A 154 10.73 -2.71 13.71
C ARG A 154 9.57 -3.67 13.91
N GLN A 155 9.22 -3.90 15.17
CA GLN A 155 8.14 -4.79 15.55
C GLN A 155 6.86 -4.21 14.96
N HIS A 156 6.04 -5.06 14.34
CA HIS A 156 4.75 -4.66 13.83
C HIS A 156 3.71 -5.71 14.18
N VAL A 157 2.46 -5.27 14.25
CA VAL A 157 1.30 -6.11 14.48
C VAL A 157 0.33 -5.90 13.33
N TRP A 158 -0.30 -7.00 12.92
CA TRP A 158 -1.37 -6.99 11.94
C TRP A 158 -2.72 -6.94 12.66
N ILE A 159 -3.55 -5.96 12.31
CA ILE A 159 -4.87 -5.76 12.92
C ILE A 159 -5.91 -5.73 11.80
N PRO A 160 -6.88 -6.66 11.78
CA PRO A 160 -7.98 -6.58 10.81
C PRO A 160 -8.79 -5.30 11.05
N PHE A 161 -9.08 -4.57 9.98
CA PHE A 161 -9.94 -3.39 10.00
C PHE A 161 -11.39 -3.85 9.85
N ALA A 162 -12.03 -4.13 10.98
CA ALA A 162 -13.41 -4.57 11.09
C ALA A 162 -14.06 -3.86 12.28
N GLU A 163 -15.36 -3.56 12.18
CA GLU A 163 -16.12 -2.78 13.17
C GLU A 163 -15.97 -3.33 14.61
N ASP A 164 -16.05 -4.65 14.79
CA ASP A 164 -15.88 -5.31 16.10
C ASP A 164 -14.48 -5.13 16.72
N ILE A 165 -13.47 -4.83 15.90
CA ILE A 165 -12.06 -4.67 16.32
C ILE A 165 -11.68 -3.21 16.38
N VAL A 166 -12.21 -2.38 15.48
CA VAL A 166 -11.92 -0.94 15.36
C VAL A 166 -13.25 -0.17 15.44
N PRO A 167 -13.87 -0.11 16.63
CA PRO A 167 -15.19 0.49 16.80
C PRO A 167 -15.21 2.01 16.71
N ASP A 168 -14.10 2.70 17.02
CA ASP A 168 -14.06 4.16 17.03
C ASP A 168 -12.80 4.70 16.35
N ILE A 169 -13.00 5.67 15.47
CA ILE A 169 -11.96 6.33 14.68
C ILE A 169 -12.19 7.84 14.79
N ASP A 170 -11.23 8.54 15.36
CA ASP A 170 -11.23 9.99 15.45
C ASP A 170 -10.25 10.57 14.43
N MET A 171 -10.80 11.15 13.37
CA MET A 171 -10.05 11.73 12.27
C MET A 171 -9.42 13.09 12.65
N GLU A 172 -9.94 13.78 13.66
CA GLU A 172 -9.42 15.06 14.13
C GLU A 172 -8.17 14.87 14.98
N SER A 173 -8.24 14.00 15.99
CA SER A 173 -7.09 13.68 16.85
C SER A 173 -6.12 12.68 16.21
N ARG A 174 -6.51 12.06 15.10
CA ARG A 174 -5.80 10.96 14.42
C ARG A 174 -5.60 9.74 15.32
N GLU A 175 -6.63 9.40 16.09
CA GLU A 175 -6.64 8.25 17.00
C GLU A 175 -7.61 7.16 16.53
N MET A 176 -7.17 5.91 16.65
CA MET A 176 -7.93 4.71 16.32
C MET A 176 -8.04 3.85 17.57
N TRP A 177 -9.25 3.66 18.06
CA TRP A 177 -9.54 2.92 19.29
C TRP A 177 -9.96 1.50 18.96
N ILE A 178 -9.27 0.53 19.54
CA ILE A 178 -9.44 -0.89 19.21
C ILE A 178 -9.89 -1.74 20.40
N THR A 179 -10.66 -2.79 20.09
CA THR A 179 -11.13 -3.85 20.99
C THR A 179 -10.57 -5.21 20.54
N PRO A 180 -9.24 -5.41 20.59
CA PRO A 180 -8.61 -6.60 20.02
C PRO A 180 -8.98 -7.86 20.80
N PRO A 181 -9.31 -8.98 20.13
CA PRO A 181 -9.44 -10.29 20.77
C PRO A 181 -8.15 -10.70 21.51
N LYS A 182 -8.30 -11.53 22.54
CA LYS A 182 -7.16 -12.04 23.32
C LYS A 182 -6.11 -12.68 22.40
N GLY A 183 -4.85 -12.31 22.59
CA GLY A 183 -3.72 -12.83 21.84
C GLY A 183 -3.48 -12.16 20.48
N LEU A 184 -4.41 -11.34 19.93
CA LEU A 184 -4.24 -10.70 18.61
C LEU A 184 -2.93 -9.90 18.52
N LEU A 185 -2.65 -9.10 19.54
CA LEU A 185 -1.45 -8.26 19.61
C LEU A 185 -0.16 -9.09 19.84
N GLU A 186 -0.28 -10.35 20.26
CA GLU A 186 0.84 -11.24 20.57
C GLU A 186 1.23 -12.15 19.40
N VAL A 187 0.31 -12.37 18.44
CA VAL A 187 0.49 -13.30 17.30
C VAL A 187 1.71 -12.96 16.42
N ASN A 188 2.14 -11.69 16.40
CA ASN A 188 3.19 -11.19 15.51
C ASN A 188 4.47 -10.72 16.21
N THR A 189 4.50 -10.72 17.55
CA THR A 189 5.73 -10.53 18.32
C THR A 189 6.58 -11.79 18.22
N ARG A 190 7.65 -11.75 17.42
CA ARG A 190 8.69 -12.80 17.51
C ARG A 190 9.17 -12.82 18.96
N PRO A 191 9.10 -13.94 19.70
CA PRO A 191 9.68 -13.98 21.02
C PRO A 191 11.18 -13.70 20.88
N GLU A 192 11.67 -12.71 21.63
CA GLU A 192 13.09 -12.45 21.85
C GLU A 192 13.71 -13.71 22.46
N LYS A 193 14.14 -14.67 21.62
CA LYS A 193 14.83 -15.88 22.10
C LYS A 193 16.13 -15.44 22.75
N SER A 194 16.19 -15.59 24.07
CA SER A 194 17.34 -15.26 24.92
C SER A 194 18.65 -15.80 24.33
N LYS A 195 19.73 -15.00 24.40
CA LYS A 195 21.12 -15.41 24.03
C LYS A 195 21.52 -16.78 24.60
N LYS A 196 20.92 -17.19 25.73
CA LYS A 196 21.14 -18.48 26.38
C LYS A 196 20.61 -19.67 25.55
N GLU A 197 19.47 -19.51 24.87
CA GLU A 197 18.86 -20.55 24.02
C GLU A 197 19.58 -20.69 22.67
N ARG A 198 20.06 -19.59 22.09
CA ARG A 198 20.88 -19.61 20.87
C ARG A 198 22.17 -20.41 21.05
N ARG A 199 22.81 -20.33 22.23
CA ARG A 199 24.03 -21.10 22.55
C ARG A 199 23.77 -22.59 22.76
N ALA A 200 22.60 -22.97 23.27
CA ALA A 200 22.25 -24.37 23.50
C ALA A 200 22.07 -25.14 22.17
N MET A 201 21.46 -24.51 21.17
CA MET A 201 21.15 -25.15 19.88
C MET A 201 22.41 -25.40 19.01
N VAL A 202 23.41 -24.51 19.07
CA VAL A 202 24.71 -24.68 18.37
C VAL A 202 25.50 -25.88 18.92
N ARG A 203 25.36 -26.21 20.21
CA ARG A 203 26.09 -27.32 20.84
C ARG A 203 25.49 -28.69 20.50
N ILE A 204 24.17 -28.77 20.27
CA ILE A 204 23.48 -30.01 19.90
C ILE A 204 23.78 -30.40 18.44
N GLY A 205 23.97 -29.42 17.54
CA GLY A 205 24.22 -29.66 16.11
C GLY A 205 25.62 -30.16 15.74
N ARG A 206 26.66 -29.91 16.56
CA ARG A 206 28.05 -30.33 16.26
C ARG A 206 28.35 -31.80 16.55
N LYS A 207 27.52 -32.51 17.31
CA LYS A 207 27.82 -33.88 17.77
C LYS A 207 27.31 -35.01 16.86
N ARG A 208 26.60 -34.71 15.76
CA ARG A 208 25.86 -35.73 14.97
C ARG A 208 26.32 -35.97 13.52
N ARG A 209 27.50 -35.48 13.10
CA ARG A 209 28.05 -35.83 11.78
C ARG A 209 29.47 -36.39 11.89
N ASN A 210 29.56 -37.66 12.28
CA ASN A 210 30.73 -38.51 12.06
C ASN A 210 30.21 -39.87 11.59
N TYR A 211 29.89 -40.04 10.30
CA TYR A 211 29.95 -41.31 9.58
C TYR A 211 30.16 -41.03 8.07
N SER A 212 31.16 -41.71 7.51
CA SER A 212 31.57 -41.73 6.10
C SER A 212 30.79 -42.80 5.31
N VAL A 213 30.75 -42.69 3.97
CA VAL A 213 30.77 -43.87 3.09
C VAL A 213 31.59 -43.54 1.83
N ALA A 214 32.26 -44.60 1.33
CA ALA A 214 33.20 -44.72 0.23
C ALA A 214 32.70 -44.26 -1.15
#